data_AF-A0A7K3RRW0-F1
#
_entry.id   AF-A0A7K3RRW0-F1
#
_cell.length_a   1.000
_cell.length_b   1.000
_cell.length_c   1.000
_cell.angle_alpha   90.00
_cell.angle_beta   90.00
_cell.angle_gamma   90.00
#
_symmetry.space_group_name_H-M   'P 1'
#
loop_
_entity.id
_entity.type
_entity.pdbx_description
1 polymer ?
#
loop_
_entity_poly.entity_id
_entity_poly.type
_entity_poly.pdbx_seq_one_letter_code
_entity_poly.pdbx_strand_id
1 'polypeptide(L)'
;MTETAEDLTRRYLVPVARLNLPSEPDVIHLSVYQWLPAFQAWATGLGICGASTQQGALLKATVTCEGCLAYRARYERMLAPGYRPEDDDPDVLRECLAAAVDERDRARRWAVSLENENRRLADQTREAKEQARVATVAALNLQRQTPDAAQRTLARIREARTWVGVWVELGQYFGLTAEQCGMEARARRRGEGL
;
A
#
# COMPACT_ATOMS: atom_id res chain seq x y z
N MET A 1 7.40 48.60 31.16
CA MET A 1 7.99 47.48 30.40
C MET A 1 6.92 46.42 30.30
N THR A 2 6.36 46.23 29.12
CA THR A 2 5.32 45.24 28.83
C THR A 2 5.91 43.84 28.99
N GLU A 3 5.60 43.20 30.11
CA GLU A 3 5.88 41.79 30.36
C GLU A 3 5.21 40.97 29.25
N THR A 4 6.03 40.43 28.35
CA THR A 4 5.60 39.38 27.43
C THR A 4 5.05 38.25 28.27
N ALA A 5 3.80 37.85 28.04
CA ALA A 5 3.20 36.68 28.66
C ALA A 5 4.18 35.51 28.53
N GLU A 6 4.84 35.15 29.63
CA GLU A 6 5.73 34.01 29.66
C GLU A 6 4.92 32.80 29.25
N ASP A 7 5.44 32.02 28.31
CA ASP A 7 4.83 30.76 27.91
C ASP A 7 4.88 29.81 29.11
N LEU A 8 3.79 29.80 29.89
CA LEU A 8 3.63 29.04 31.13
C LEU A 8 3.67 27.52 30.91
N THR A 9 3.80 27.06 29.67
CA THR A 9 3.98 25.65 29.34
C THR A 9 5.45 25.22 29.32
N ARG A 10 6.38 26.19 29.35
CA ARG A 10 7.82 25.90 29.32
C ARG A 10 8.30 25.16 30.56
N ARG A 11 9.29 24.30 30.34
CA ARG A 11 9.96 23.52 31.37
C ARG A 11 11.47 23.66 31.18
N TYR A 12 12.20 23.77 32.27
CA TYR A 12 13.65 23.92 32.27
C TYR A 12 14.29 22.94 33.24
N LEU A 13 15.48 22.44 32.92
CA LEU A 13 16.30 21.72 33.89
C LEU A 13 17.18 22.71 34.63
N VAL A 14 17.03 22.75 35.95
CA VAL A 14 17.79 23.66 36.82
C VAL A 14 18.48 22.89 37.94
N PRO A 15 19.68 23.34 38.36
CA PRO A 15 20.30 22.84 39.58
C PRO A 15 19.51 23.32 40.80
N VAL A 16 19.35 22.43 41.77
CA VAL A 16 18.63 22.69 43.02
C VAL A 16 19.44 22.23 44.23
N ALA A 17 19.21 22.92 45.35
CA ALA A 17 19.90 22.64 46.60
C ALA A 17 19.50 21.28 47.20
N ARG A 18 20.31 20.83 48.16
CA ARG A 18 20.18 19.56 48.87
C ARG A 18 18.83 19.36 49.57
N LEU A 19 18.51 18.10 49.86
CA LEU A 19 17.61 17.75 50.97
C LEU A 19 18.23 18.23 52.30
N ASN A 20 17.49 19.02 53.08
CA ASN A 20 17.95 19.47 54.40
C ASN A 20 17.76 18.37 55.46
N LEU A 21 18.38 17.21 55.24
CA LEU A 21 18.35 16.07 56.15
C LEU A 21 19.75 15.86 56.77
N PRO A 22 19.85 15.54 58.08
CA PRO A 22 21.14 15.45 58.78
C PRO A 22 22.11 14.39 58.24
N SER A 23 21.61 13.38 57.51
CA SER A 23 22.37 12.23 57.02
C SER A 23 22.65 12.24 55.52
N GLU A 24 22.16 13.23 54.78
CA GLU A 24 22.32 13.28 53.32
C GLU A 24 23.58 14.05 52.91
N PRO A 25 24.29 13.60 51.86
CA PRO A 25 25.47 14.29 51.36
C PRO A 25 25.12 15.65 50.74
N ASP A 26 26.05 16.60 50.85
CA ASP A 26 25.88 17.97 50.35
C ASP A 26 26.10 18.04 48.82
N VAL A 27 25.16 17.46 48.06
CA VAL A 27 25.22 17.41 46.60
C VAL A 27 24.12 18.26 45.96
N ILE A 28 24.43 18.78 44.76
CA ILE A 28 23.53 19.62 43.97
C ILE A 28 22.78 18.71 43.01
N HIS A 29 21.45 18.75 43.09
CA HIS A 29 20.57 17.91 42.30
C HIS A 29 20.05 18.63 41.07
N LEU A 30 19.43 17.89 40.15
CA LEU A 30 18.76 18.40 38.97
C LEU A 30 17.24 18.26 39.13
N SER A 31 16.50 19.33 38.87
CA SER A 31 15.04 19.32 38.91
C SER A 31 14.43 20.05 37.71
N VAL A 32 13.15 19.74 37.45
CA VAL A 32 12.34 20.41 36.43
C VAL A 32 11.71 21.65 37.06
N TYR A 33 12.06 22.81 36.52
CA TYR A 33 11.46 24.10 36.83
C TYR A 33 10.33 24.38 35.84
N GLN A 34 9.13 24.58 36.36
CA GLN A 34 7.93 24.78 35.57
C GLN A 34 6.93 25.67 36.28
N TRP A 35 6.00 26.25 35.54
CA TRP A 35 4.86 26.93 36.12
C TRP A 35 3.96 25.92 36.83
N LEU A 36 3.64 26.16 38.10
CA LEU A 36 2.69 25.36 38.87
C LEU A 36 1.38 26.15 39.05
N PRO A 37 0.29 25.78 38.35
CA PRO A 37 -0.98 26.50 38.44
C PRO A 37 -1.55 26.59 39.85
N ALA A 38 -1.34 25.55 40.67
CA ALA A 38 -1.82 25.51 42.06
C ALA A 38 -1.21 26.60 42.94
N PHE A 39 0.01 27.06 42.62
CA PHE A 39 0.74 28.08 43.39
C PHE A 39 0.84 29.41 42.65
N GLN A 40 0.37 29.48 41.39
CA GLN A 40 0.57 30.61 40.49
C GLN A 40 2.01 31.13 40.49
N ALA A 41 2.97 30.20 40.47
CA ALA A 41 4.38 30.51 40.59
C ALA A 41 5.23 29.51 39.80
N TRP A 42 6.38 29.99 39.34
CA TRP A 42 7.45 29.14 38.83
C TRP A 42 8.16 28.45 40.00
N ALA A 43 8.10 27.13 40.01
CA ALA A 43 8.59 26.31 41.10
C ALA A 43 9.25 25.04 40.57
N THR A 44 10.11 24.46 41.40
CA THR A 44 10.74 23.18 41.11
C THR A 44 9.79 22.09 41.59
N GLY A 45 9.38 21.20 40.67
CA GLY A 45 8.61 20.01 41.07
C GLY A 45 9.42 19.10 41.99
N LEU A 46 8.78 18.03 42.49
CA LEU A 46 9.52 16.90 43.08
C LEU A 46 10.60 16.49 42.08
N GLY A 47 11.88 16.59 42.47
CA GLY A 47 12.98 16.15 41.63
C GLY A 47 12.78 14.67 41.28
N ILE A 48 13.11 14.25 40.05
CA ILE A 48 12.90 12.86 39.60
C ILE A 48 13.77 11.89 40.40
N CYS A 49 14.93 12.34 40.90
CA CYS A 49 15.74 11.58 41.86
C CYS A 49 15.12 11.54 43.28
N GLY A 50 14.02 12.25 43.55
CA GLY A 50 13.38 12.38 44.86
C GLY A 50 14.20 13.14 45.90
N ALA A 51 15.44 13.52 45.57
CA ALA A 51 16.46 13.91 46.54
C ALA A 51 16.61 15.43 46.75
N SER A 52 15.63 16.24 46.33
CA SER A 52 15.61 17.68 46.62
C SER A 52 14.19 18.16 46.89
N THR A 53 14.02 18.84 48.01
CA THR A 53 12.73 19.43 48.46
C THR A 53 12.77 20.95 48.54
N GLN A 54 13.94 21.56 48.31
CA GLN A 54 14.07 23.01 48.33
C GLN A 54 13.57 23.62 47.04
N GLN A 55 12.78 24.68 47.17
CA GLN A 55 12.23 25.43 46.06
C GLN A 55 13.23 26.47 45.57
N GLY A 56 13.35 26.61 44.25
CA GLY A 56 14.13 27.66 43.60
C GLY A 56 15.41 27.17 42.92
N ALA A 57 15.73 27.79 41.79
CA ALA A 57 16.91 27.47 41.00
C ALA A 57 18.19 28.05 41.62
N LEU A 58 19.24 27.24 41.72
CA LEU A 58 20.58 27.72 42.05
C LEU A 58 21.25 28.28 40.79
N LEU A 59 21.08 29.57 40.53
CA LEU A 59 21.69 30.20 39.37
C LEU A 59 23.21 29.97 39.36
N LYS A 60 23.75 29.49 38.22
CA LYS A 60 25.17 29.21 37.99
C LYS A 60 25.78 28.06 38.80
N ALA A 61 24.96 27.22 39.44
CA ALA A 61 25.45 26.01 40.10
C ALA A 61 25.64 24.85 39.10
N THR A 62 26.60 23.97 39.39
CA THR A 62 26.83 22.73 38.63
C THR A 62 26.19 21.57 39.39
N VAL A 63 25.42 20.73 38.70
CA VAL A 63 24.85 19.50 39.26
C VAL A 63 25.98 18.53 39.62
N THR A 64 26.03 18.08 40.87
CA THR A 64 27.04 17.15 41.39
C THR A 64 26.47 15.78 41.78
N CYS A 65 25.15 15.63 41.81
CA CYS A 65 24.51 14.34 42.04
C CYS A 65 24.72 13.40 40.84
N GLU A 66 25.49 12.32 41.03
CA GLU A 66 25.76 11.32 39.99
C GLU A 66 24.49 10.67 39.44
N GLY A 67 23.50 10.42 40.30
CA GLY A 67 22.18 9.93 39.89
C GLY A 67 21.49 10.91 38.92
N CYS A 68 21.46 12.20 39.25
CA CYS A 68 20.90 13.21 38.34
C CYS A 68 21.65 13.29 37.01
N LEU A 69 22.98 13.13 37.02
CA LEU A 69 23.78 13.14 35.80
C LEU A 69 23.53 11.91 34.93
N ALA A 70 23.40 10.72 35.52
CA ALA A 70 23.08 9.49 34.81
C ALA A 70 21.70 9.54 34.11
N TYR A 71 20.72 10.21 34.73
CA TYR A 71 19.38 10.37 34.17
C TYR A 71 19.23 11.57 33.21
N ARG A 72 20.29 12.34 32.93
CA ARG A 72 20.26 13.55 32.08
C ARG A 72 19.51 13.37 30.76
N ALA A 73 19.77 12.30 30.04
CA ALA A 73 19.10 12.01 28.78
C ALA A 73 17.58 11.81 28.94
N ARG A 74 17.13 11.23 30.05
CA ARG A 74 15.69 11.10 30.36
C ARG A 74 15.09 12.48 30.65
N TYR A 75 15.80 13.30 31.42
CA TYR A 75 15.37 14.66 31.72
C TYR A 75 15.20 15.49 30.43
N GLU A 76 16.12 15.39 29.49
CA GLU A 76 16.05 16.11 28.21
C GLU A 76 14.88 15.63 27.34
N ARG A 77 14.55 14.34 27.35
CA ARG A 77 13.35 13.82 26.66
C ARG A 77 12.05 14.38 27.22
N MET A 78 11.95 14.53 28.54
CA MET A 78 10.75 15.09 29.20
C MET A 78 10.53 16.57 28.88
N LEU A 79 11.60 17.27 28.48
CA LEU A 79 11.54 18.66 28.01
C LEU A 79 11.21 18.77 26.51
N ALA A 80 11.22 17.65 25.77
CA ALA A 80 10.95 17.67 24.35
C ALA A 80 9.50 18.12 24.07
N PRO A 81 9.25 18.94 23.03
CA PRO A 81 7.91 19.32 22.64
C PRO A 81 7.04 18.08 22.38
N GLY A 82 5.87 18.03 23.02
CA GLY A 82 4.91 16.92 22.85
C GLY A 82 5.15 15.70 23.74
N TYR A 83 6.14 15.70 24.64
CA TYR A 83 6.31 14.63 25.62
C TYR A 83 5.07 14.46 26.50
N ARG A 84 4.62 13.22 26.65
CA ARG A 84 3.54 12.84 27.56
C ARG A 84 4.06 11.84 28.60
N PRO A 85 3.60 11.88 29.86
CA PRO A 85 4.02 10.91 30.87
C PRO A 85 3.83 9.45 30.45
N GLU A 86 2.81 9.18 29.63
CA GLU A 86 2.49 7.87 29.07
C GLU A 86 3.60 7.32 28.15
N ASP A 87 4.47 8.18 27.61
CA ASP A 87 5.59 7.76 26.75
C ASP A 87 6.69 6.99 27.51
N ASP A 88 6.74 7.14 28.85
CA ASP A 88 7.65 6.39 29.73
C ASP A 88 6.90 5.34 30.57
N ASP A 89 5.58 5.19 30.40
CA ASP A 89 4.78 4.22 31.14
C ASP A 89 5.00 2.79 30.58
N PRO A 90 5.56 1.86 31.37
CA PRO A 90 5.83 0.50 30.90
C PRO A 90 4.59 -0.25 30.39
N ASP A 91 3.41 0.02 30.94
CA ASP A 91 2.17 -0.64 30.51
C ASP A 91 1.72 -0.10 29.16
N VAL A 92 1.72 1.22 28.99
CA VAL A 92 1.39 1.88 27.71
C VAL A 92 2.37 1.44 26.62
N LEU A 93 3.67 1.38 26.92
CA LEU A 93 4.68 0.91 25.96
C LEU A 93 4.47 -0.55 25.55
N ARG A 94 4.05 -1.42 26.48
CA ARG A 94 3.71 -2.82 26.17
C ARG A 94 2.48 -2.92 25.27
N GLU A 95 1.44 -2.15 25.54
CA GLU A 95 0.24 -2.09 24.70
C GLU A 95 0.54 -1.57 23.30
N CYS A 96 1.30 -0.48 23.20
CA CYS A 96 1.76 0.08 21.93
C CYS A 96 2.58 -0.94 21.11
N LEU A 97 3.49 -1.66 21.77
CA LEU A 97 4.27 -2.72 21.12
C LEU A 97 3.38 -3.85 20.61
N ALA A 98 2.41 -4.30 21.41
CA ALA A 98 1.47 -5.35 21.01
C ALA A 98 0.66 -4.91 19.77
N ALA A 99 0.14 -3.68 19.78
CA ALA A 99 -0.60 -3.12 18.65
C ALA A 99 0.28 -3.00 17.38
N ALA A 100 1.55 -2.59 17.53
CA ALA A 100 2.48 -2.51 16.41
C ALA A 100 2.83 -3.89 15.83
N VAL A 101 2.98 -4.91 16.68
CA VAL A 101 3.21 -6.30 16.27
C VAL A 101 1.99 -6.84 15.51
N ASP A 102 0.79 -6.60 16.03
CA ASP A 102 -0.46 -7.01 15.37
C ASP A 102 -0.62 -6.35 13.99
N GLU A 103 -0.32 -5.06 13.88
CA GLU A 103 -0.37 -4.34 12.62
C GLU A 103 0.66 -4.87 11.62
N ARG A 104 1.89 -5.12 12.07
CA ARG A 104 2.92 -5.75 11.24
C ARG A 104 2.44 -7.10 10.71
N ASP A 105 1.81 -7.91 11.55
CA ASP A 105 1.34 -9.24 11.18
C ASP A 105 0.14 -9.17 10.22
N ARG A 106 -0.76 -8.18 10.38
CA ARG A 106 -1.80 -7.85 9.40
C ARG A 106 -1.21 -7.47 8.05
N ALA A 107 -0.26 -6.53 8.03
CA ALA A 107 0.41 -6.07 6.82
C ALA A 107 1.12 -7.23 6.10
N ARG A 108 1.78 -8.12 6.84
CA ARG A 108 2.42 -9.31 6.28
C ARG A 108 1.43 -10.26 5.63
N ARG A 109 0.29 -10.55 6.28
CA ARG A 109 -0.76 -11.40 5.69
C ARG A 109 -1.35 -10.78 4.44
N TRP A 110 -1.57 -9.46 4.45
CA TRP A 110 -2.07 -8.74 3.29
C TRP A 110 -1.09 -8.78 2.11
N ALA A 111 0.21 -8.59 2.35
CA ALA A 111 1.24 -8.69 1.33
C ALA A 111 1.26 -10.07 0.64
N VAL A 112 1.14 -11.16 1.42
CA VAL A 112 1.04 -12.53 0.88
C VAL A 112 -0.22 -12.69 0.03
N SER A 113 -1.35 -12.12 0.46
CA SER A 113 -2.61 -12.14 -0.31
C SER A 113 -2.44 -11.45 -1.67
N LEU A 114 -1.83 -10.26 -1.69
CA LEU A 114 -1.57 -9.51 -2.92
C LEU A 114 -0.64 -10.26 -3.87
N GLU A 115 0.40 -10.93 -3.34
CA GLU A 115 1.31 -11.72 -4.17
C GLU A 115 0.57 -12.87 -4.86
N ASN A 116 -0.31 -13.57 -4.13
CA ASN A 116 -1.12 -14.64 -4.69
C ASN A 116 -2.11 -14.14 -5.75
N GLU A 117 -2.75 -12.98 -5.52
CA GLU A 117 -3.64 -12.35 -6.48
C GLU A 117 -2.90 -11.94 -7.76
N ASN A 118 -1.73 -11.31 -7.62
CA ASN A 118 -0.88 -10.93 -8.75
C ASN A 118 -0.45 -12.15 -9.57
N ARG A 119 -0.10 -13.26 -8.91
CA ARG A 119 0.26 -14.52 -9.58
C ARG A 119 -0.92 -15.04 -10.40
N ARG A 120 -2.13 -15.05 -9.81
CA ARG A 120 -3.35 -15.47 -10.51
C ARG A 120 -3.65 -14.60 -11.72
N LEU A 121 -3.54 -13.27 -11.59
CA LEU A 121 -3.76 -12.33 -12.70
C LEU A 121 -2.73 -12.51 -13.82
N ALA A 122 -1.47 -12.77 -13.47
CA ALA A 122 -0.42 -13.06 -14.45
C ALA A 122 -0.72 -14.35 -15.24
N ASP A 123 -1.19 -15.39 -14.57
CA ASP A 123 -1.58 -16.65 -15.22
C ASP A 123 -2.80 -16.46 -16.13
N GLN A 124 -3.83 -15.75 -15.68
CA GLN A 124 -4.99 -15.39 -16.51
C GLN A 124 -4.58 -14.58 -17.75
N THR A 125 -3.66 -13.63 -17.58
CA THR A 125 -3.14 -12.82 -18.70
C THR A 125 -2.38 -13.68 -19.70
N ARG A 126 -1.60 -14.66 -19.23
CA ARG A 126 -0.86 -15.60 -20.07
C ARG A 126 -1.82 -16.48 -20.88
N GLU A 127 -2.84 -17.01 -20.23
CA GLU A 127 -3.86 -17.84 -20.88
C GLU A 127 -4.65 -17.03 -21.91
N ALA A 128 -5.09 -15.82 -21.58
CA ALA A 128 -5.78 -14.93 -22.51
C ALA A 128 -4.94 -14.59 -23.75
N LYS A 129 -3.63 -14.36 -23.57
CA LYS A 129 -2.70 -14.13 -24.70
C LYS A 129 -2.58 -15.35 -25.60
N GLU A 130 -2.52 -16.55 -25.02
CA GLU A 130 -2.44 -17.79 -25.81
C GLU A 130 -3.76 -18.04 -26.56
N GLN A 131 -4.91 -17.84 -25.92
CA GLN A 131 -6.21 -17.92 -26.57
C GLN A 131 -6.33 -16.94 -27.74
N ALA A 132 -5.89 -15.69 -27.55
CA ALA A 132 -5.87 -14.68 -28.61
C ALA A 132 -4.94 -15.09 -29.77
N ARG A 133 -3.78 -15.68 -29.47
CA ARG A 133 -2.85 -16.20 -30.48
C ARG A 133 -3.48 -17.34 -31.29
N VAL A 134 -4.09 -18.32 -30.62
CA VAL A 134 -4.79 -19.44 -31.28
C VAL A 134 -5.92 -18.94 -32.17
N ALA A 135 -6.74 -18.02 -31.67
CA ALA A 135 -7.83 -17.42 -32.44
C ALA A 135 -7.31 -16.67 -33.68
N THR A 136 -6.20 -15.93 -33.53
CA THR A 136 -5.56 -15.22 -34.64
C THR A 136 -5.05 -16.19 -35.71
N VAL A 137 -4.39 -17.29 -35.30
CA VAL A 137 -3.92 -18.33 -36.23
C VAL A 137 -5.09 -18.98 -36.96
N ALA A 138 -6.18 -19.29 -36.25
CA ALA A 138 -7.39 -19.85 -36.85
C ALA A 138 -8.00 -18.90 -37.88
N ALA A 139 -8.10 -17.61 -37.57
CA ALA A 139 -8.61 -16.59 -38.49
C ALA A 139 -7.74 -16.45 -39.74
N LEU A 140 -6.40 -16.44 -39.60
CA LEU A 140 -5.48 -16.39 -40.73
C LEU A 140 -5.57 -17.63 -41.61
N ASN A 141 -5.71 -18.82 -41.02
CA ASN A 141 -5.91 -20.07 -41.76
C ASN A 141 -7.21 -20.03 -42.56
N LEU A 142 -8.31 -19.56 -41.95
CA LEU A 142 -9.59 -19.39 -42.64
C LEU A 142 -9.46 -18.41 -43.81
N GLN A 143 -8.79 -17.27 -43.61
CA GLN A 143 -8.55 -16.26 -44.63
C GLN A 143 -7.69 -16.78 -45.79
N ARG A 144 -6.77 -17.73 -45.56
CA ARG A 144 -5.99 -18.37 -46.62
C ARG A 144 -6.79 -19.43 -47.38
N GLN A 145 -7.62 -20.20 -46.68
CA GLN A 145 -8.43 -21.26 -47.29
C GLN A 145 -9.53 -20.71 -48.21
N THR A 146 -10.07 -19.51 -47.95
CA THR A 146 -11.16 -18.93 -48.74
C THR A 146 -10.74 -18.59 -50.19
N PRO A 147 -9.63 -17.87 -50.42
CA PRO A 147 -9.08 -17.64 -51.75
C PRO A 147 -8.72 -18.93 -52.48
N ASP A 148 -8.11 -19.90 -51.79
CA ASP A 148 -7.74 -21.17 -52.40
C ASP A 148 -8.97 -21.98 -52.85
N ALA A 149 -10.02 -22.00 -52.02
CA ALA A 149 -11.29 -22.63 -52.37
C ALA A 149 -11.95 -21.90 -53.55
N ALA A 150 -11.95 -20.57 -53.55
CA ALA A 150 -12.50 -19.77 -54.65
C ALA A 150 -11.72 -20.01 -55.96
N GLN A 151 -10.39 -20.04 -55.93
CA GLN A 151 -9.56 -20.31 -57.10
C GLN A 151 -9.77 -21.72 -57.65
N ARG A 152 -9.84 -22.74 -56.78
CA ARG A 152 -10.17 -24.12 -57.19
C ARG A 152 -11.56 -24.21 -57.83
N THR A 153 -12.56 -23.52 -57.28
CA THR A 153 -13.89 -23.45 -57.88
C THR A 153 -13.86 -22.75 -59.24
N LEU A 154 -13.13 -21.64 -59.38
CA LEU A 154 -12.97 -20.97 -60.67
C LEU A 154 -12.27 -21.86 -61.71
N ALA A 155 -11.26 -22.65 -61.32
CA ALA A 155 -10.61 -23.62 -62.20
C ALA A 155 -11.61 -24.68 -62.69
N ARG A 156 -12.40 -25.27 -61.79
CA ARG A 156 -13.44 -26.26 -62.13
C ARG A 156 -14.53 -25.66 -63.03
N ILE A 157 -14.94 -24.42 -62.80
CA ILE A 157 -15.88 -23.69 -63.66
C ILE A 157 -15.30 -23.50 -65.07
N ARG A 158 -14.01 -23.18 -65.21
CA ARG A 158 -13.34 -23.05 -66.52
C ARG A 158 -13.26 -24.36 -67.29
N GLU A 159 -13.15 -25.48 -66.59
CA GLU A 159 -13.14 -26.83 -67.18
C GLU A 159 -14.55 -27.36 -67.50
N ALA A 160 -15.59 -26.76 -66.94
CA ALA A 160 -16.98 -27.17 -67.15
C ALA A 160 -17.40 -26.99 -68.61
N ARG A 161 -17.77 -28.10 -69.26
CA ARG A 161 -18.19 -28.10 -70.68
C ARG A 161 -19.66 -27.81 -70.90
N THR A 162 -20.43 -27.67 -69.83
CA THR A 162 -21.88 -27.47 -69.90
C THR A 162 -22.33 -26.37 -68.96
N TRP A 163 -23.38 -25.66 -69.37
CA TRP A 163 -24.03 -24.64 -68.54
C TRP A 163 -24.47 -25.17 -67.17
N VAL A 164 -24.98 -26.40 -67.11
CA VAL A 164 -25.37 -27.05 -65.84
C VAL A 164 -24.14 -27.35 -64.98
N GLY A 165 -23.03 -27.77 -65.58
CA GLY A 165 -21.77 -28.00 -64.86
C GLY A 165 -21.23 -26.75 -64.16
N VAL A 166 -21.33 -25.59 -64.80
CA VAL A 166 -20.96 -24.29 -64.17
C VAL A 166 -21.79 -24.03 -62.92
N TRP A 167 -23.11 -24.24 -62.98
CA TRP A 167 -24.01 -24.03 -61.86
C TRP A 167 -23.80 -25.04 -60.72
N VAL A 168 -23.47 -26.29 -61.04
CA VAL A 168 -23.15 -27.32 -60.05
C VAL A 168 -21.92 -26.92 -59.24
N GLU A 169 -20.82 -26.55 -59.91
CA GLU A 169 -19.59 -26.14 -59.23
C GLU A 169 -19.77 -24.87 -58.39
N LEU A 170 -20.51 -23.89 -58.92
CA LEU A 170 -20.78 -22.63 -58.21
C LEU A 170 -21.67 -22.86 -56.98
N GLY A 171 -22.76 -23.62 -57.12
CA GLY A 171 -23.67 -23.86 -56.00
C GLY A 171 -23.05 -24.73 -54.90
N GLN A 172 -22.19 -25.69 -55.26
CA GLN A 172 -21.43 -26.47 -54.27
C GLN A 172 -20.45 -25.62 -53.46
N TYR A 173 -19.85 -24.59 -54.07
CA TYR A 173 -19.03 -23.62 -53.35
C TYR A 173 -19.82 -22.83 -52.29
N PHE A 174 -21.11 -22.58 -52.54
CA PHE A 174 -22.03 -21.95 -51.58
C PHE A 174 -22.76 -22.95 -50.68
N GLY A 175 -22.39 -24.24 -50.69
CA GLY A 175 -22.92 -25.26 -49.78
C GLY A 175 -24.18 -25.99 -50.26
N LEU A 176 -24.57 -25.84 -51.53
CA LEU A 176 -25.67 -26.60 -52.13
C LEU A 176 -25.21 -27.99 -52.59
N THR A 177 -26.11 -28.96 -52.58
CA THR A 177 -25.80 -30.29 -53.15
C THR A 177 -25.84 -30.26 -54.68
N ALA A 178 -25.12 -31.18 -55.34
CA ALA A 178 -25.12 -31.26 -56.82
C ALA A 178 -26.53 -31.38 -57.41
N GLU A 179 -27.41 -32.09 -56.72
CA GLU A 179 -28.80 -32.31 -57.11
C GLU A 179 -29.62 -31.02 -57.01
N GLN A 180 -29.47 -30.25 -55.91
CA GLN A 180 -30.08 -28.93 -55.74
C GLN A 180 -29.60 -27.96 -56.83
N CYS A 181 -28.29 -27.89 -57.07
CA CYS A 181 -27.73 -27.06 -58.14
C CYS A 181 -28.26 -27.44 -59.52
N GLY A 182 -28.36 -28.75 -59.80
CA GLY A 182 -28.88 -29.25 -61.08
C GLY A 182 -30.35 -28.92 -61.30
N MET A 183 -31.16 -28.98 -60.25
CA MET A 183 -32.57 -28.56 -60.28
C MET A 183 -32.69 -27.06 -60.56
N GLU A 184 -31.94 -26.24 -59.84
CA GLU A 184 -32.00 -24.78 -59.98
C GLU A 184 -31.46 -24.30 -61.34
N ALA A 185 -30.39 -24.91 -61.84
CA ALA A 185 -29.85 -24.63 -63.18
C ALA A 185 -30.87 -24.92 -64.29
N ARG A 186 -31.62 -26.01 -64.16
CA ARG A 186 -32.70 -26.37 -65.11
C ARG A 186 -33.88 -25.42 -65.00
N ALA A 187 -34.30 -25.05 -63.79
CA ALA A 187 -35.36 -24.09 -63.56
C ALA A 187 -35.03 -22.72 -64.19
N ARG A 188 -33.82 -22.18 -63.94
CA ARG A 188 -33.36 -20.92 -64.55
C ARG A 188 -33.29 -20.99 -66.07
N ARG A 189 -32.88 -22.12 -66.66
CA ARG A 189 -32.87 -22.31 -68.12
C ARG A 189 -34.27 -22.27 -68.74
N ARG A 190 -35.31 -22.66 -67.99
CA ARG A 190 -36.71 -22.62 -68.40
C ARG A 190 -37.41 -21.28 -68.08
N GLY A 191 -36.72 -20.35 -67.43
CA GLY A 191 -37.32 -19.09 -66.95
C GLY A 191 -38.18 -19.26 -65.68
N GLU A 192 -38.03 -20.37 -64.97
CA GLU A 192 -38.81 -20.76 -63.78
C GLU A 192 -38.03 -20.53 -62.46
N GLY A 193 -36.85 -19.91 -62.52
CA GLY A 193 -36.06 -19.59 -61.33
C GLY A 193 -36.60 -18.36 -60.60
N LEU A 194 -36.49 -18.37 -59.27
CA LEU A 194 -36.77 -17.21 -58.40
C LEU A 194 -36.02 -15.94 -58.86
#